data_AF-A0A952B6X8-F1
#
_entry.id   AF-A0A952B6X8-F1
#
_cell.length_a   1.000
_cell.length_b   1.000
_cell.length_c   1.000
_cell.angle_alpha   90.00
_cell.angle_beta   90.00
_cell.angle_gamma   90.00
#
_symmetry.space_group_name_H-M   'P 1'
#
loop_
_entity.id
_entity.type
_entity.pdbx_description
1 polymer ?
#
loop_
_entity_poly.entity_id
_entity_poly.type
_entity_poly.pdbx_seq_one_letter_code
_entity_poly.pdbx_strand_id
1 'polypeptide(L)'
;MSWIDNNQQIFFENLIRNVKSDLCGKIEQEKTRFPSFERLLARFDEIAERFAGTGLENLSQFIEIHNELCVAVVILEDKSEFPCERLDYEPPIEACSKLIDFRAEYSSSPPKWLEVKTIHPTRQDDWNRYKAHIQSNRFPCNAQLIFDEEWMGGELYHFAYAARTKILEYTIETEEKIERCLGSDKKAIAFLVLFSNGFHWSISELEDFVYFYRSGSHFEGDHFRKMEDYYLSERSITLKRNIDHFTFIKRPEASIRPVGGNWSVPPTRWPI
;
A
#
# COMPACT_ATOMS: atom_id res chain seq x y z
N MET A 1 -24.75 8.45 -13.39
CA MET A 1 -24.58 7.44 -12.32
C MET A 1 -24.50 6.09 -12.98
N SER A 2 -23.30 5.54 -13.22
CA SER A 2 -23.15 4.22 -13.85
C SER A 2 -22.84 3.15 -12.80
N TRP A 3 -23.78 2.97 -11.86
CA TRP A 3 -23.89 1.67 -11.20
C TRP A 3 -24.26 0.63 -12.26
N ILE A 4 -23.64 -0.55 -12.23
CA ILE A 4 -23.94 -1.59 -13.24
C ILE A 4 -25.35 -2.15 -12.99
N ASP A 5 -25.77 -2.26 -11.73
CA ASP A 5 -27.14 -2.61 -11.32
C ASP A 5 -27.49 -2.10 -9.90
N ASN A 6 -28.76 -2.23 -9.52
CA ASN A 6 -29.27 -1.83 -8.20
C ASN A 6 -28.65 -2.63 -7.04
N ASN A 7 -28.26 -3.89 -7.26
CA ASN A 7 -27.68 -4.71 -6.20
C ASN A 7 -26.28 -4.22 -5.83
N GLN A 8 -25.49 -3.81 -6.82
CA GLN A 8 -24.19 -3.18 -6.59
C GLN A 8 -24.33 -1.87 -5.83
N GLN A 9 -25.27 -1.00 -6.23
CA GLN A 9 -25.52 0.24 -5.52
C GLN A 9 -25.86 -0.03 -4.03
N ILE A 10 -26.81 -0.94 -3.77
CA ILE A 10 -27.20 -1.32 -2.40
C ILE A 10 -26.01 -1.87 -1.62
N PHE A 11 -25.18 -2.70 -2.25
CA PHE A 11 -23.96 -3.23 -1.63
C PHE A 11 -23.01 -2.10 -1.20
N PHE A 12 -22.72 -1.14 -2.08
CA PHE A 12 -21.80 -0.05 -1.77
C PHE A 12 -22.37 0.95 -0.77
N GLU A 13 -23.67 1.24 -0.81
CA GLU A 13 -24.34 2.04 0.21
C GLU A 13 -24.25 1.37 1.59
N ASN A 14 -24.43 0.06 1.65
CA ASN A 14 -24.24 -0.72 2.88
C ASN A 14 -22.78 -0.70 3.33
N LEU A 15 -21.81 -0.81 2.41
CA LEU A 15 -20.40 -0.73 2.73
C LEU A 15 -20.04 0.63 3.34
N ILE A 16 -20.45 1.75 2.73
CA ILE A 16 -20.24 3.10 3.26
C ILE A 16 -20.82 3.22 4.68
N ARG A 17 -22.07 2.76 4.88
CA ARG A 17 -22.72 2.79 6.20
C ARG A 17 -21.94 2.00 7.24
N ASN A 18 -21.46 0.82 6.86
CA ASN A 18 -20.71 -0.05 7.75
C ASN A 18 -19.33 0.53 8.09
N VAL A 19 -18.64 1.15 7.11
CA VAL A 19 -17.38 1.86 7.35
C VAL A 19 -17.57 3.03 8.31
N LYS A 20 -18.64 3.83 8.13
CA LYS A 20 -19.01 4.89 9.08
C LYS A 20 -19.24 4.36 10.49
N SER A 21 -20.08 3.33 10.61
CA SER A 21 -20.47 2.81 11.91
C SER A 21 -19.32 2.13 12.66
N ASP A 22 -18.45 1.39 11.96
CA ASP A 22 -17.36 0.65 12.59
C ASP A 22 -16.10 1.50 12.72
N LEU A 23 -15.56 2.02 11.61
CA LEU A 23 -14.26 2.68 11.64
C LEU A 23 -14.34 4.13 12.13
N CYS A 24 -15.24 4.94 11.55
CA CYS A 24 -15.34 6.36 11.93
C CYS A 24 -15.77 6.50 13.40
N GLY A 25 -16.77 5.73 13.84
CA GLY A 25 -17.21 5.73 15.24
C GLY A 25 -16.12 5.36 16.24
N LYS A 26 -15.17 4.49 15.88
CA LYS A 26 -14.01 4.16 16.73
C LYS A 26 -12.97 5.26 16.76
N ILE A 27 -12.71 5.89 15.62
CA ILE A 27 -11.82 7.05 15.54
C ILE A 27 -12.34 8.20 16.41
N GLU A 28 -13.66 8.47 16.39
CA GLU A 28 -14.29 9.49 17.22
C GLU A 28 -14.16 9.23 18.73
N GLN A 29 -14.19 7.96 19.14
CA GLN A 29 -13.99 7.56 20.54
C GLN A 29 -12.56 7.84 21.02
N GLU A 30 -11.59 7.89 20.10
CA GLU A 30 -10.16 8.07 20.37
C GLU A 30 -9.69 9.52 20.13
N LYS A 31 -10.60 10.50 20.06
CA LYS A 31 -10.30 11.92 19.77
C LYS A 31 -9.21 12.55 20.65
N THR A 32 -9.02 12.04 21.88
CA THR A 32 -7.97 12.52 22.79
C THR A 32 -6.57 12.12 22.30
N ARG A 33 -6.45 10.92 21.72
CA ARG A 33 -5.21 10.38 21.14
C ARG A 33 -5.06 10.77 19.67
N PHE A 34 -6.15 11.12 18.98
CA PHE A 34 -6.12 11.48 17.56
C PHE A 34 -6.71 12.87 17.34
N PRO A 35 -6.01 13.96 17.70
CA PRO A 35 -6.57 15.32 17.66
C PRO A 35 -6.93 15.83 16.24
N SER A 36 -6.33 15.26 15.19
CA SER A 36 -6.61 15.61 13.79
C SER A 36 -7.66 14.72 13.12
N PHE A 37 -8.38 13.90 13.90
CA PHE A 37 -9.37 12.95 13.38
C PHE A 37 -10.44 13.60 12.48
N GLU A 38 -10.90 14.80 12.82
CA GLU A 38 -11.95 15.51 12.06
C GLU A 38 -11.58 15.71 10.59
N ARG A 39 -10.29 15.92 10.28
CA ARG A 39 -9.82 16.07 8.90
C ARG A 39 -9.94 14.78 8.11
N LEU A 40 -9.54 13.66 8.71
CA LEU A 40 -9.64 12.34 8.08
C LEU A 40 -11.10 11.97 7.84
N LEU A 41 -11.98 12.20 8.83
CA LEU A 41 -13.41 11.93 8.71
C LEU A 41 -14.09 12.83 7.66
N ALA A 42 -13.75 14.12 7.62
CA ALA A 42 -14.27 15.04 6.60
C ALA A 42 -13.85 14.61 5.18
N ARG A 43 -12.59 14.21 4.99
CA ARG A 43 -12.11 13.68 3.70
C ARG A 43 -12.84 12.40 3.31
N PHE A 44 -13.09 11.50 4.27
CA PHE A 44 -13.90 10.32 4.05
C PHE A 44 -15.33 10.66 3.62
N ASP A 45 -16.00 11.58 4.31
CA ASP A 45 -17.36 11.99 3.97
C ASP A 45 -17.44 12.58 2.55
N GLU A 46 -16.52 13.46 2.18
CA GLU A 46 -16.44 14.04 0.83
C GLU A 46 -16.27 12.96 -0.26
N ILE A 47 -15.37 11.99 -0.03
CA ILE A 47 -15.12 10.90 -0.98
C ILE A 47 -16.30 9.95 -1.02
N ALA A 48 -16.91 9.62 0.12
CA ALA A 48 -18.07 8.74 0.19
C ALA A 48 -19.29 9.34 -0.52
N GLU A 49 -19.52 10.65 -0.39
CA GLU A 49 -20.59 11.37 -1.11
C GLU A 49 -20.35 11.36 -2.61
N ARG A 50 -19.12 11.66 -3.06
CA ARG A 50 -18.76 11.57 -4.48
C ARG A 50 -18.92 10.15 -5.02
N PHE A 51 -18.47 9.16 -4.27
CA PHE A 51 -18.60 7.75 -4.64
C PHE A 51 -20.07 7.33 -4.74
N ALA A 52 -20.91 7.73 -3.79
CA ALA A 52 -22.36 7.47 -3.86
C ALA A 52 -23.01 8.14 -5.09
N GLY A 53 -22.58 9.35 -5.45
CA GLY A 53 -23.14 10.13 -6.57
C GLY A 53 -22.62 9.75 -7.96
N THR A 54 -21.45 9.13 -8.07
CA THR A 54 -20.82 8.80 -9.37
C THR A 54 -20.64 7.31 -9.61
N GLY A 55 -20.61 6.50 -8.56
CA GLY A 55 -20.40 5.06 -8.63
C GLY A 55 -18.93 4.69 -8.85
N LEU A 56 -18.68 3.71 -9.71
CA LEU A 56 -17.37 3.05 -9.87
C LEU A 56 -16.23 4.00 -10.30
N GLU A 57 -16.56 5.17 -10.88
CA GLU A 57 -15.56 6.19 -11.26
C GLU A 57 -14.72 6.69 -10.08
N ASN A 58 -15.27 6.68 -8.86
CA ASN A 58 -14.57 7.12 -7.64
C ASN A 58 -14.23 5.95 -6.69
N LEU A 59 -14.31 4.70 -7.17
CA LEU A 59 -14.04 3.53 -6.34
C LEU A 59 -12.60 3.51 -5.80
N SER A 60 -11.61 3.89 -6.61
CA SER A 60 -10.20 3.91 -6.19
C SER A 60 -9.97 4.87 -5.02
N GLN A 61 -10.48 6.11 -5.12
CA GLN A 61 -10.39 7.12 -4.07
C GLN A 61 -11.10 6.65 -2.80
N PHE A 62 -12.27 6.02 -2.93
CA PHE A 62 -13.00 5.44 -1.80
C PHE A 62 -12.20 4.32 -1.10
N ILE A 63 -11.59 3.41 -1.88
CA ILE A 63 -10.74 2.35 -1.34
C ILE A 63 -9.53 2.92 -0.61
N GLU A 64 -8.89 3.95 -1.16
CA GLU A 64 -7.72 4.61 -0.55
C GLU A 64 -8.07 5.22 0.81
N ILE A 65 -9.11 6.05 0.90
CA ILE A 65 -9.51 6.66 2.18
C ILE A 65 -10.02 5.62 3.19
N HIS A 66 -10.66 4.54 2.70
CA HIS A 66 -11.06 3.42 3.56
C HIS A 66 -9.83 2.69 4.13
N ASN A 67 -8.77 2.51 3.33
CA ASN A 67 -7.51 1.93 3.81
C ASN A 67 -6.82 2.83 4.84
N GLU A 68 -6.81 4.15 4.64
CA GLU A 68 -6.31 5.13 5.62
C GLU A 68 -7.07 5.03 6.96
N LEU A 69 -8.42 4.97 6.93
CA LEU A 69 -9.24 4.73 8.13
C LEU A 69 -8.87 3.41 8.83
N CYS A 70 -8.63 2.34 8.07
CA CYS A 70 -8.21 1.06 8.63
C CYS A 70 -6.87 1.18 9.36
N VAL A 71 -5.89 1.89 8.79
CA VAL A 71 -4.59 2.12 9.44
C VAL A 71 -4.76 2.87 10.75
N ALA A 72 -5.54 3.95 10.76
CA ALA A 72 -5.81 4.73 11.96
C ALA A 72 -6.43 3.86 13.06
N VAL A 73 -7.47 3.08 12.73
CA VAL A 73 -8.14 2.19 13.69
C VAL A 73 -7.18 1.13 14.23
N VAL A 74 -6.37 0.48 13.38
CA VAL A 74 -5.43 -0.55 13.85
C VAL A 74 -4.38 0.04 14.80
N ILE A 75 -3.86 1.24 14.52
CA ILE A 75 -2.90 1.92 15.41
C ILE A 75 -3.56 2.29 16.75
N LEU A 76 -4.78 2.82 16.72
CA LEU A 76 -5.48 3.29 17.92
C LEU A 76 -5.97 2.14 18.79
N GLU A 77 -6.36 1.01 18.19
CA GLU A 77 -6.78 -0.20 18.89
C GLU A 77 -5.62 -1.06 19.39
N ASP A 78 -4.36 -0.71 19.11
CA ASP A 78 -3.22 -1.43 19.66
C ASP A 78 -3.20 -1.34 21.20
N LYS A 79 -3.28 -2.51 21.83
CA LYS A 79 -3.26 -2.70 23.29
C LYS A 79 -1.96 -3.32 23.77
N SER A 80 -0.90 -3.21 22.98
CA SER A 80 0.45 -3.58 23.41
C SER A 80 0.87 -2.82 24.68
N GLU A 81 1.97 -3.24 25.30
CA GLU A 81 2.50 -2.60 26.51
C GLU A 81 2.81 -1.10 26.31
N PHE A 82 3.11 -0.70 25.07
CA PHE A 82 3.39 0.67 24.68
C PHE A 82 2.41 1.10 23.56
N PRO A 83 1.15 1.43 23.90
CA PRO A 83 0.16 1.82 22.90
C PRO A 83 0.53 3.18 22.29
N CYS A 84 -0.02 3.46 21.11
CA CYS A 84 0.13 4.77 20.49
C CYS A 84 -0.46 5.86 21.38
N GLU A 85 0.33 6.84 21.80
CA GLU A 85 -0.12 7.94 22.67
C GLU A 85 -0.79 9.04 21.86
N ARG A 86 -0.29 9.28 20.65
CA ARG A 86 -0.81 10.30 19.75
C ARG A 86 -0.71 9.86 18.29
N LEU A 87 -1.78 10.05 17.54
CA LEU A 87 -1.83 9.90 16.10
C LEU A 87 -2.17 11.26 15.49
N ASP A 88 -1.41 11.69 14.48
CA ASP A 88 -1.74 12.85 13.66
C ASP A 88 -1.92 12.41 12.21
N TYR A 89 -2.96 12.93 11.55
CA TYR A 89 -3.26 12.73 10.14
C TYR A 89 -2.82 13.94 9.34
N GLU A 90 -2.03 13.70 8.29
CA GLU A 90 -1.41 14.71 7.46
C GLU A 90 -0.83 15.87 8.31
N PRO A 91 0.08 15.56 9.25
CA PRO A 91 0.66 16.58 10.10
C PRO A 91 1.34 17.65 9.24
N PRO A 92 1.26 18.93 9.62
CA PRO A 92 1.97 19.99 8.91
C PRO A 92 3.48 19.77 9.01
N ILE A 93 4.18 19.91 7.89
CA ILE A 93 5.64 19.79 7.82
C ILE A 93 6.17 21.08 7.20
N GLU A 94 6.83 21.91 8.00
CA GLU A 94 7.20 23.30 7.63
C GLU A 94 8.01 23.40 6.32
N ALA A 95 8.74 22.35 5.95
CA ALA A 95 9.61 22.32 4.76
C ALA A 95 9.01 21.57 3.55
N CYS A 96 7.79 21.04 3.65
CA CYS A 96 7.25 20.08 2.68
C CYS A 96 5.78 20.40 2.35
N SER A 97 5.47 20.74 1.10
CA SER A 97 4.07 20.86 0.64
C SER A 97 3.40 19.51 0.41
N LYS A 98 4.19 18.43 0.36
CA LYS A 98 3.69 17.04 0.32
C LYS A 98 3.40 16.59 1.74
N LEU A 99 2.29 15.88 1.91
CA LEU A 99 1.86 15.33 3.19
C LEU A 99 2.23 13.84 3.24
N ILE A 100 2.65 13.40 4.43
CA ILE A 100 2.70 11.99 4.83
C ILE A 100 1.38 11.71 5.56
N ASP A 101 0.75 10.57 5.30
CA ASP A 101 -0.61 10.33 5.77
C ASP A 101 -0.70 10.32 7.30
N PHE A 102 0.25 9.68 8.00
CA PHE A 102 0.22 9.60 9.46
C PHE A 102 1.56 9.83 10.14
N ARG A 103 1.48 10.39 11.35
CA ARG A 103 2.56 10.39 12.35
C ARG A 103 2.02 9.82 13.65
N ALA A 104 2.63 8.75 14.13
CA ALA A 104 2.26 8.08 15.38
C ALA A 104 3.39 8.22 16.42
N GLU A 105 3.04 8.71 17.60
CA GLU A 105 3.91 8.84 18.76
C GLU A 105 3.63 7.72 19.78
N TYR A 106 4.71 7.23 20.40
CA TYR A 106 4.70 6.19 21.42
C TYR A 106 5.67 6.62 22.53
N SER A 107 5.38 6.26 23.79
CA SER A 107 6.16 6.70 24.96
C SER A 107 7.65 6.34 24.92
N SER A 108 7.98 5.19 24.34
CA SER A 108 9.31 4.58 24.41
C SER A 108 9.99 4.42 23.06
N SER A 109 9.38 4.87 21.96
CA SER A 109 9.97 4.80 20.62
C SER A 109 10.00 6.17 19.95
N PRO A 110 10.92 6.39 19.01
CA PRO A 110 10.82 7.54 18.14
C PRO A 110 9.49 7.59 17.38
N PRO A 111 9.08 8.76 16.86
CA PRO A 111 7.86 8.89 16.10
C PRO A 111 7.93 8.05 14.82
N LYS A 112 6.83 7.35 14.53
CA LYS A 112 6.65 6.56 13.33
C LYS A 112 5.89 7.38 12.30
N TRP A 113 6.42 7.47 11.09
CA TRP A 113 5.80 8.16 9.96
C TRP A 113 5.32 7.14 8.96
N LEU A 114 4.03 7.18 8.60
CA LEU A 114 3.41 6.15 7.79
C LEU A 114 2.80 6.76 6.53
N GLU A 115 3.23 6.26 5.38
CA GLU A 115 2.61 6.51 4.09
C GLU A 115 1.77 5.28 3.71
N VAL A 116 0.50 5.48 3.39
CA VAL A 116 -0.46 4.42 3.07
C VAL A 116 -0.71 4.42 1.57
N LYS A 117 -0.46 3.27 0.94
CA LYS A 117 -0.68 3.08 -0.49
C LYS A 117 -1.54 1.86 -0.76
N THR A 118 -2.38 1.97 -1.77
CA THR A 118 -3.22 0.88 -2.26
C THR A 118 -2.62 0.35 -3.55
N ILE A 119 -2.32 -0.95 -3.60
CA ILE A 119 -1.90 -1.61 -4.84
C ILE A 119 -3.07 -2.45 -5.34
N HIS A 120 -3.80 -1.89 -6.30
CA HIS A 120 -4.92 -2.54 -6.97
C HIS A 120 -4.76 -2.36 -8.49
N PRO A 121 -3.96 -3.21 -9.15
CA PRO A 121 -3.82 -3.19 -10.59
C PRO A 121 -5.19 -3.35 -11.28
N THR A 122 -5.41 -2.61 -12.35
CA THR A 122 -6.61 -2.78 -13.19
C THR A 122 -6.52 -4.09 -13.96
N ARG A 123 -7.68 -4.69 -14.26
CA ARG A 123 -7.72 -5.88 -15.11
C ARG A 123 -7.25 -5.54 -16.53
N GLN A 124 -6.23 -6.24 -17.00
CA GLN A 124 -5.70 -6.13 -18.36
C GLN A 124 -5.04 -7.46 -18.75
N ASP A 125 -5.31 -7.94 -19.97
CA ASP A 125 -4.64 -9.11 -20.53
C ASP A 125 -3.30 -8.69 -21.19
N ASP A 126 -2.19 -9.00 -20.52
CA ASP A 126 -0.83 -8.73 -21.00
C ASP A 126 -0.12 -9.96 -21.56
N TRP A 127 -0.84 -10.95 -22.10
CA TRP A 127 -0.21 -12.17 -22.61
C TRP A 127 0.86 -11.93 -23.68
N ASN A 128 0.63 -11.00 -24.61
CA ASN A 128 1.62 -10.67 -25.64
C ASN A 128 2.88 -10.03 -25.04
N ARG A 129 2.73 -9.24 -23.98
CA ARG A 129 3.86 -8.66 -23.24
C ARG A 129 4.65 -9.74 -22.51
N TYR A 130 3.96 -10.68 -21.87
CA TYR A 130 4.58 -11.85 -21.25
C TYR A 130 5.43 -12.64 -22.26
N LYS A 131 4.87 -12.98 -23.43
CA LYS A 131 5.62 -13.66 -24.52
C LYS A 131 6.84 -12.88 -24.97
N ALA A 132 6.70 -11.56 -25.15
CA ALA A 132 7.82 -10.70 -25.53
C ALA A 132 8.94 -10.71 -24.48
N HIS A 133 8.61 -10.72 -23.18
CA HIS A 133 9.59 -10.81 -22.10
C HIS A 133 10.30 -12.17 -22.04
N ILE A 134 9.60 -13.27 -22.33
CA ILE A 134 10.23 -14.59 -22.50
C ILE A 134 11.23 -14.55 -23.67
N GLN A 135 10.78 -14.11 -24.85
CA GLN A 135 11.59 -14.08 -26.07
C GLN A 135 12.83 -13.19 -25.94
N SER A 136 12.74 -12.13 -25.14
CA SER A 136 13.86 -11.21 -24.87
C SER A 136 14.68 -11.57 -23.63
N ASN A 137 14.51 -12.77 -23.07
CA ASN A 137 15.24 -13.26 -21.89
C ASN A 137 15.20 -12.29 -20.69
N ARG A 138 14.04 -11.63 -20.49
CA ARG A 138 13.79 -10.70 -19.38
C ARG A 138 13.45 -11.39 -18.07
N PHE A 139 13.36 -12.71 -18.05
CA PHE A 139 13.33 -13.52 -16.84
C PHE A 139 14.73 -14.09 -16.54
N PRO A 140 15.08 -14.28 -15.26
CA PRO A 140 16.34 -14.90 -14.88
C PRO A 140 16.39 -16.38 -15.30
N CYS A 141 17.57 -16.91 -15.61
CA CYS A 141 17.70 -18.29 -16.08
C CYS A 141 17.37 -19.32 -14.98
N ASN A 142 17.50 -18.93 -13.71
CA ASN A 142 17.33 -19.77 -12.54
C ASN A 142 15.94 -19.60 -11.88
N ALA A 143 15.05 -18.79 -12.45
CA ALA A 143 13.68 -18.63 -11.95
C ALA A 143 12.71 -18.40 -13.12
N GLN A 144 11.69 -19.24 -13.26
CA GLN A 144 10.69 -19.13 -14.32
C GLN A 144 9.31 -18.86 -13.75
N LEU A 145 8.64 -17.86 -14.32
CA LEU A 145 7.24 -17.58 -14.03
C LEU A 145 6.42 -18.20 -15.16
N ILE A 146 5.64 -19.23 -14.84
CA ILE A 146 4.87 -20.01 -15.81
C ILE A 146 3.39 -19.68 -15.62
N PHE A 147 2.77 -19.19 -16.68
CA PHE A 147 1.33 -18.96 -16.75
C PHE A 147 0.74 -19.75 -17.91
N ASP A 148 -0.54 -20.10 -17.78
CA ASP A 148 -1.31 -20.77 -18.83
C ASP A 148 -2.23 -19.74 -19.51
N GLU A 149 -2.08 -19.58 -20.83
CA GLU A 149 -2.88 -18.65 -21.63
C GLU A 149 -4.38 -18.91 -21.48
N GLU A 150 -4.78 -20.18 -21.43
CA GLU A 150 -6.19 -20.60 -21.36
C GLU A 150 -6.80 -20.34 -19.97
N TRP A 151 -5.96 -20.09 -18.96
CA TRP A 151 -6.37 -19.88 -17.56
C TRP A 151 -5.99 -18.48 -17.05
N MET A 152 -6.42 -17.44 -17.78
CA MET A 152 -6.18 -16.04 -17.41
C MET A 152 -4.69 -15.66 -17.29
N GLY A 153 -3.79 -16.40 -17.94
CA GLY A 153 -2.35 -16.25 -17.74
C GLY A 153 -1.83 -14.84 -18.01
N GLY A 154 -2.39 -14.15 -19.02
CA GLY A 154 -2.03 -12.77 -19.33
C GLY A 154 -2.50 -11.77 -18.27
N GLU A 155 -3.65 -12.01 -17.64
CA GLU A 155 -4.17 -11.17 -16.57
C GLU A 155 -3.39 -11.39 -15.26
N LEU A 156 -3.10 -12.63 -14.91
CA LEU A 156 -2.29 -12.96 -13.74
C LEU A 156 -0.88 -12.40 -13.86
N TYR A 157 -0.28 -12.50 -15.06
CA TYR A 157 0.98 -11.85 -15.36
C TYR A 157 0.90 -10.32 -15.17
N HIS A 158 -0.15 -9.68 -15.73
CA HIS A 158 -0.36 -8.25 -15.56
C HIS A 158 -0.43 -7.85 -14.09
N PHE A 159 -1.23 -8.56 -13.29
CA PHE A 159 -1.39 -8.27 -11.87
C PHE A 159 -0.07 -8.33 -11.11
N ALA A 160 0.69 -9.41 -11.28
CA ALA A 160 1.98 -9.57 -10.61
C ALA A 160 2.99 -8.49 -11.05
N TYR A 161 3.10 -8.24 -12.35
CA TYR A 161 4.03 -7.26 -12.89
C TYR A 161 3.66 -5.81 -12.49
N ALA A 162 2.38 -5.46 -12.59
CA ALA A 162 1.89 -4.13 -12.24
C ALA A 162 1.98 -3.88 -10.73
N ALA A 163 1.68 -4.88 -9.89
CA ALA A 163 1.86 -4.77 -8.45
C ALA A 163 3.33 -4.52 -8.11
N ARG A 164 4.26 -5.31 -8.67
CA ARG A 164 5.69 -5.13 -8.44
C ARG A 164 6.18 -3.75 -8.89
N THR A 165 5.73 -3.29 -10.05
CA THR A 165 6.01 -1.93 -10.54
C THR A 165 5.52 -0.86 -9.56
N LYS A 166 4.30 -1.01 -9.02
CA LYS A 166 3.73 -0.07 -8.04
C LYS A 166 4.46 -0.06 -6.71
N ILE A 167 4.94 -1.21 -6.23
CA ILE A 167 5.79 -1.28 -5.03
C ILE A 167 7.02 -0.39 -5.23
N LEU A 168 7.70 -0.50 -6.37
CA LEU A 168 8.88 0.32 -6.68
C LEU A 168 8.54 1.81 -6.81
N GLU A 169 7.49 2.16 -7.54
CA GLU A 169 7.05 3.56 -7.71
C GLU A 169 6.72 4.21 -6.36
N TYR A 170 5.91 3.54 -5.53
CA TYR A 170 5.55 4.04 -4.20
C TYR A 170 6.73 4.09 -3.26
N THR A 171 7.69 3.17 -3.39
CA THR A 171 8.96 3.25 -2.67
C THR A 171 9.66 4.56 -3.00
N ILE A 172 9.92 4.83 -4.28
CA ILE A 172 10.61 6.06 -4.72
C ILE A 172 9.87 7.31 -4.25
N GLU A 173 8.55 7.36 -4.40
CA GLU A 173 7.73 8.49 -3.95
C GLU A 173 7.87 8.70 -2.43
N THR A 174 7.83 7.62 -1.66
CA THR A 174 7.94 7.67 -0.19
C THR A 174 9.34 8.10 0.23
N GLU A 175 10.40 7.60 -0.41
CA GLU A 175 11.77 8.02 -0.12
C GLU A 175 11.98 9.52 -0.36
N GLU A 176 11.39 10.07 -1.43
CA GLU A 176 11.38 11.51 -1.69
C GLU A 176 10.61 12.29 -0.64
N LYS A 177 9.44 11.80 -0.20
CA LYS A 177 8.67 12.42 0.89
C LYS A 177 9.47 12.42 2.17
N ILE A 178 10.03 11.28 2.58
CA ILE A 178 10.85 11.16 3.80
C ILE A 178 12.04 12.12 3.76
N GLU A 179 12.81 12.13 2.66
CA GLU A 179 13.98 13.01 2.56
C GLU A 179 13.60 14.49 2.66
N ARG A 180 12.53 14.92 1.98
CA ARG A 180 12.12 16.33 2.00
C ARG A 180 11.47 16.74 3.32
N CYS A 181 10.64 15.86 3.86
CA CYS A 181 9.78 16.19 4.98
C CYS A 181 10.47 15.93 6.33
N LEU A 182 11.26 14.86 6.45
CA LEU A 182 11.95 14.47 7.70
C LEU A 182 13.43 14.84 7.68
N GLY A 183 13.98 15.16 6.50
CA GLY A 183 15.37 15.55 6.34
C GLY A 183 16.33 14.48 6.87
N SER A 184 17.27 14.92 7.68
CA SER A 184 18.27 14.07 8.33
C SER A 184 17.93 13.74 9.79
N ASP A 185 16.66 13.88 10.21
CA ASP A 185 16.23 13.43 11.54
C ASP A 185 16.34 11.89 11.65
N LYS A 186 17.51 11.44 12.09
CA LYS A 186 17.86 10.02 12.26
C LYS A 186 17.02 9.31 13.32
N LYS A 187 16.13 10.01 14.03
CA LYS A 187 15.25 9.39 15.01
C LYS A 187 13.94 8.95 14.38
N ALA A 188 13.44 9.59 13.33
CA ALA A 188 12.17 9.20 12.73
C ALA A 188 12.24 7.78 12.15
N ILE A 189 11.20 6.97 12.38
CA ILE A 189 11.06 5.64 11.78
C ILE A 189 10.01 5.71 10.67
N ALA A 190 10.39 5.42 9.44
CA ALA A 190 9.52 5.51 8.29
C ALA A 190 8.91 4.16 7.88
N PHE A 191 7.59 4.15 7.65
CA PHE A 191 6.81 3.01 7.22
C PHE A 191 6.18 3.30 5.85
N LEU A 192 6.34 2.37 4.91
CA LEU A 192 5.50 2.28 3.72
C LEU A 192 4.47 1.17 3.92
N VAL A 193 3.21 1.55 4.05
CA VAL A 193 2.07 0.65 4.30
C VAL A 193 1.37 0.35 3.00
N LEU A 194 1.45 -0.91 2.55
CA LEU A 194 0.91 -1.37 1.28
C LEU A 194 -0.30 -2.27 1.48
N PHE A 195 -1.45 -1.85 0.95
CA PHE A 195 -2.66 -2.64 0.95
C PHE A 195 -2.77 -3.55 -0.27
N SER A 196 -3.07 -4.82 -0.01
CA SER A 196 -3.48 -5.82 -0.99
C SER A 196 -4.93 -6.22 -0.75
N ASN A 197 -5.68 -6.47 -1.83
CA ASN A 197 -6.98 -7.12 -1.74
C ASN A 197 -6.87 -8.64 -1.52
N GLY A 198 -5.64 -9.19 -1.55
CA GLY A 198 -5.37 -10.61 -1.36
C GLY A 198 -5.48 -11.47 -2.60
N PHE A 199 -5.78 -10.87 -3.75
CA PHE A 199 -5.93 -11.57 -5.03
C PHE A 199 -4.86 -11.13 -6.03
N HIS A 200 -4.66 -9.82 -6.20
CA HIS A 200 -3.75 -9.31 -7.25
C HIS A 200 -2.26 -9.47 -6.94
N TRP A 201 -1.90 -9.53 -5.66
CA TRP A 201 -0.52 -9.74 -5.21
C TRP A 201 -0.50 -10.22 -3.76
N SER A 202 0.55 -10.93 -3.38
CA SER A 202 0.70 -11.50 -2.05
C SER A 202 1.91 -10.94 -1.30
N ILE A 203 2.08 -11.37 -0.04
CA ILE A 203 3.18 -10.90 0.80
C ILE A 203 4.55 -11.34 0.26
N SER A 204 4.66 -12.49 -0.43
CA SER A 204 5.95 -12.98 -0.95
C SER A 204 6.58 -12.02 -1.95
N GLU A 205 5.77 -11.39 -2.80
CA GLU A 205 6.23 -10.41 -3.77
C GLU A 205 6.83 -9.17 -3.10
N LEU A 206 6.36 -8.84 -1.88
CA LEU A 206 6.94 -7.78 -1.07
C LEU A 206 8.17 -8.24 -0.30
N GLU A 207 8.21 -9.49 0.20
CA GLU A 207 9.42 -10.05 0.84
C GLU A 207 10.63 -9.99 -0.10
N ASP A 208 10.43 -10.37 -1.37
CA ASP A 208 11.48 -10.32 -2.40
C ASP A 208 11.91 -8.88 -2.69
N PHE A 209 10.95 -7.93 -2.69
CA PHE A 209 11.25 -6.52 -2.89
C PHE A 209 12.03 -5.97 -1.70
N VAL A 210 11.64 -6.32 -0.48
CA VAL A 210 12.32 -5.89 0.75
C VAL A 210 13.75 -6.43 0.77
N TYR A 211 13.98 -7.67 0.32
CA TYR A 211 15.33 -8.20 0.16
C TYR A 211 16.17 -7.33 -0.78
N PHE A 212 15.64 -7.01 -1.97
CA PHE A 212 16.30 -6.14 -2.94
C PHE A 212 16.56 -4.74 -2.36
N TYR A 213 15.55 -4.12 -1.77
CA TYR A 213 15.63 -2.79 -1.18
C TYR A 213 16.72 -2.70 -0.13
N ARG A 214 16.77 -3.68 0.79
CA ARG A 214 17.71 -3.69 1.91
C ARG A 214 19.14 -4.01 1.51
N SER A 215 19.33 -5.01 0.66
CA SER A 215 20.66 -5.50 0.28
C SER A 215 21.28 -4.73 -0.88
N GLY A 216 20.45 -4.09 -1.71
CA GLY A 216 20.84 -3.51 -2.98
C GLY A 216 21.01 -4.50 -4.12
N SER A 217 20.71 -5.79 -3.88
CA SER A 217 20.80 -6.86 -4.86
C SER A 217 19.52 -7.71 -4.82
N HIS A 218 19.00 -8.08 -5.98
CA HIS A 218 17.85 -8.98 -6.02
C HIS A 218 18.19 -10.37 -5.48
N PHE A 219 17.21 -11.02 -4.86
CA PHE A 219 17.31 -12.45 -4.53
C PHE A 219 17.46 -13.27 -5.83
N GLU A 220 18.18 -14.39 -5.77
CA GLU A 220 18.46 -15.19 -6.96
C GLU A 220 17.16 -15.67 -7.64
N GLY A 221 16.16 -16.06 -6.85
CA GLY A 221 14.86 -16.49 -7.36
C GLY A 221 13.88 -15.37 -7.75
N ASP A 222 14.27 -14.10 -7.65
CA ASP A 222 13.38 -12.97 -7.99
C ASP A 222 13.13 -12.94 -9.51
N HIS A 223 11.92 -13.36 -9.91
CA HIS A 223 11.50 -13.44 -11.31
C HIS A 223 11.44 -12.07 -12.00
N PHE A 224 11.31 -10.97 -11.25
CA PHE A 224 11.20 -9.61 -11.79
C PHE A 224 12.53 -8.86 -11.83
N ARG A 225 13.62 -9.41 -11.26
CA ARG A 225 14.92 -8.72 -11.13
C ARG A 225 15.40 -8.01 -12.40
N LYS A 226 15.44 -8.71 -13.52
CA LYS A 226 15.99 -8.17 -14.79
C LYS A 226 15.13 -7.03 -15.35
N MET A 227 13.83 -7.03 -15.07
CA MET A 227 12.92 -5.98 -15.50
C MET A 227 13.07 -4.75 -14.62
N GLU A 228 13.20 -4.93 -13.30
CA GLU A 228 13.46 -3.84 -12.36
C GLU A 228 14.85 -3.23 -12.57
N ASP A 229 15.89 -4.03 -12.73
CA ASP A 229 17.25 -3.58 -13.07
C ASP A 229 17.25 -2.72 -14.33
N TYR A 230 16.54 -3.17 -15.37
CA TYR A 230 16.40 -2.41 -16.61
C TYR A 230 15.69 -1.07 -16.38
N TYR A 231 14.57 -1.07 -15.66
CA TYR A 231 13.82 0.16 -15.37
C TYR A 231 14.64 1.17 -14.56
N LEU A 232 15.34 0.70 -13.52
CA LEU A 232 16.20 1.54 -12.67
C LEU A 232 17.38 2.11 -13.45
N SER A 233 18.05 1.28 -14.25
CA SER A 233 19.20 1.71 -15.07
C SER A 233 18.78 2.68 -16.17
N GLU A 234 17.73 2.38 -16.93
CA GLU A 234 17.20 3.23 -18.00
C GLU A 234 16.83 4.63 -17.48
N ARG A 235 16.29 4.71 -16.26
CA ARG A 235 15.89 5.98 -15.64
C ARG A 235 16.94 6.60 -14.72
N SER A 236 18.12 5.98 -14.59
CA SER A 236 19.18 6.42 -13.66
C SER A 236 18.66 6.61 -12.22
N ILE A 237 17.76 5.73 -11.77
CA ILE A 237 17.17 5.78 -10.44
C ILE A 237 18.10 5.06 -9.46
N THR A 238 18.40 5.71 -8.34
CA THR A 238 19.07 5.09 -7.19
C THR A 238 18.18 5.20 -5.96
N LEU A 239 17.85 4.05 -5.37
CA LEU A 239 17.06 4.00 -4.13
C LEU A 239 17.89 4.52 -2.95
N LYS A 240 17.30 5.43 -2.17
CA LYS A 240 17.92 6.10 -1.02
C LYS A 240 18.03 5.19 0.21
N ARG A 241 17.18 4.17 0.26
CA ARG A 241 17.09 3.17 1.33
C ARG A 241 16.75 3.75 2.70
N ASN A 242 15.93 4.81 2.73
CA ASN A 242 15.52 5.54 3.93
C ASN A 242 14.11 5.19 4.46
N ILE A 243 13.47 4.13 3.95
CA ILE A 243 12.27 3.53 4.54
C ILE A 243 12.72 2.44 5.53
N ASP A 244 12.29 2.49 6.79
CA ASP A 244 12.69 1.55 7.84
C ASP A 244 11.86 0.27 7.84
N HIS A 245 10.59 0.36 7.47
CA HIS A 245 9.69 -0.79 7.44
C HIS A 245 8.76 -0.76 6.23
N PHE A 246 8.61 -1.92 5.60
CA PHE A 246 7.55 -2.19 4.65
C PHE A 246 6.47 -2.98 5.38
N THR A 247 5.24 -2.49 5.29
CA THR A 247 4.07 -3.12 5.90
C THR A 247 3.17 -3.69 4.81
N PHE A 248 2.74 -4.93 4.98
CA PHE A 248 1.72 -5.58 4.18
C PHE A 248 0.40 -5.59 4.95
N ILE A 249 -0.69 -5.12 4.35
CA ILE A 249 -2.04 -5.25 4.92
C ILE A 249 -2.95 -5.90 3.89
N LYS A 250 -3.58 -7.02 4.27
CA LYS A 250 -4.59 -7.71 3.44
C LYS A 250 -5.97 -7.22 3.82
N ARG A 251 -6.65 -6.55 2.90
CA ARG A 251 -8.06 -6.15 3.02
C ARG A 251 -8.80 -6.42 1.71
N PRO A 252 -9.58 -7.51 1.61
CA PRO A 252 -10.53 -7.69 0.52
C PRO A 252 -11.45 -6.46 0.42
N GLU A 253 -11.84 -6.06 -0.78
CA GLU A 253 -12.56 -4.80 -1.01
C GLU A 253 -13.89 -4.71 -0.25
N ALA A 254 -14.58 -5.83 -0.13
CA ALA A 254 -15.84 -5.95 0.62
C ALA A 254 -15.66 -5.95 2.15
N SER A 255 -14.43 -6.14 2.64
CA SER A 255 -14.15 -6.17 4.07
C SER A 255 -14.06 -4.77 4.65
N ILE A 256 -14.79 -4.54 5.73
CA ILE A 256 -14.73 -3.28 6.51
C ILE A 256 -13.35 -3.12 7.15
N ARG A 257 -12.75 -4.23 7.60
CA ARG A 257 -11.46 -4.27 8.30
C ARG A 257 -10.41 -5.11 7.56
N PRO A 258 -9.12 -4.88 7.80
CA PRO A 258 -8.08 -5.81 7.42
C PRO A 258 -8.34 -7.21 7.99
N VAL A 259 -8.05 -8.24 7.20
CA VAL A 259 -8.17 -9.66 7.62
C VAL A 259 -6.82 -10.26 8.01
N GLY A 260 -5.74 -9.50 7.81
CA GLY A 260 -4.38 -9.87 8.20
C GLY A 260 -3.38 -8.81 7.77
N GLY A 261 -2.17 -8.89 8.31
CA GLY A 261 -1.09 -7.99 7.94
C GLY A 261 0.22 -8.32 8.63
N ASN A 262 1.29 -7.70 8.16
CA ASN A 262 2.63 -7.77 8.73
C ASN A 262 3.23 -6.35 8.72
N TRP A 263 3.41 -5.77 9.90
CA TRP A 263 3.93 -4.41 10.09
C TRP A 263 5.42 -4.24 9.78
N SER A 264 6.17 -5.33 9.67
CA SER A 264 7.58 -5.29 9.32
C SER A 264 7.93 -6.54 8.53
N VAL A 265 7.55 -6.53 7.24
CA VAL A 265 7.83 -7.64 6.32
C VAL A 265 9.35 -7.89 6.29
N PRO A 266 9.81 -9.09 6.67
CA PRO A 266 11.23 -9.41 6.63
C PRO A 266 11.69 -9.55 5.16
N PRO A 267 12.98 -9.36 4.88
CA PRO A 267 13.52 -9.80 3.59
C PRO A 267 13.36 -11.32 3.47
N THR A 268 13.11 -11.80 2.25
CA THR A 268 12.98 -13.23 1.98
C THR A 268 14.16 -14.04 2.55
N ARG A 269 13.85 -15.16 3.23
CA ARG A 269 14.83 -16.06 3.85
C ARG A 269 14.75 -17.45 3.21
N TRP A 270 15.16 -17.59 1.96
CA TRP A 270 15.40 -18.93 1.42
C TRP A 270 16.74 -19.44 1.97
N PRO A 271 16.80 -20.69 2.47
CA PRO A 271 18.09 -21.32 2.75
C PRO A 271 18.86 -21.42 1.43
N ILE A 272 20.02 -20.79 1.40
CA ILE A 272 21.03 -20.94 0.33
C ILE A 272 21.77 -22.26 0.56
#